data_AF-A0A3M2ZWK2-F1
#
_entry.id   AF-A0A3M2ZWK2-F1
#
_cell.length_a   1.000
_cell.length_b   1.000
_cell.length_c   1.000
_cell.angle_alpha   90.00
_cell.angle_beta   90.00
_cell.angle_gamma   90.00
#
_symmetry.space_group_name_H-M   'P 1'
#
loop_
_entity.id
_entity.type
_entity.pdbx_description
1 polymer ?
#
loop_
_entity_poly.entity_id
_entity_poly.type
_entity_poly.pdbx_seq_one_letter_code
_entity_poly.pdbx_strand_id
1 'polypeptide(L)' 'MPMPAIEKPKLGISACLMGAEVRFNGGHKESHLCTQALSKYFDFVQACPEVAIGLGIP' A
#
# COMPACT_ATOMS: atom_id res chain seq x y z
N MET A 1 -14.33 21.32 -25.00
CA MET A 1 -14.65 21.07 -23.58
C MET A 1 -13.57 20.14 -23.06
N PRO A 2 -12.78 20.49 -22.03
CA PRO A 2 -11.80 19.56 -21.49
C PRO A 2 -12.53 18.38 -20.84
N MET A 3 -12.13 17.16 -21.20
CA MET A 3 -12.62 15.93 -20.56
C MET A 3 -12.14 15.90 -19.10
N PRO A 4 -12.95 15.42 -18.14
CA PRO A 4 -12.49 15.27 -16.77
C PRO A 4 -11.30 14.30 -16.75
N ALA A 5 -10.20 14.70 -16.12
CA ALA A 5 -9.10 13.80 -15.83
C ALA A 5 -9.66 12.66 -14.97
N ILE A 6 -9.58 11.42 -15.46
CA ILE A 6 -9.96 10.25 -14.68
C ILE A 6 -8.88 10.09 -13.61
N GLU A 7 -9.13 10.62 -12.42
CA GLU A 7 -8.29 10.39 -11.25
C GLU A 7 -8.27 8.88 -10.95
N LYS A 8 -7.08 8.36 -10.60
CA LYS A 8 -6.96 6.95 -10.24
C LYS A 8 -7.78 6.69 -8.97
N PRO A 9 -8.60 5.64 -8.94
CA PRO A 9 -9.33 5.29 -7.72
C PRO A 9 -8.35 4.95 -6.59
N LYS A 10 -8.71 5.38 -5.37
CA LYS A 10 -7.96 5.04 -4.16
C LYS A 10 -8.26 3.61 -3.73
N LEU A 11 -7.21 2.84 -3.44
CA LEU A 11 -7.33 1.45 -3.01
C LEU A 11 -6.53 1.21 -1.73
N GLY A 12 -7.18 0.67 -0.70
CA GLY A 12 -6.52 0.24 0.52
C GLY A 12 -5.61 -0.97 0.26
N ILE A 13 -4.39 -0.95 0.79
CA ILE A 13 -3.43 -2.05 0.65
C ILE A 13 -2.62 -2.25 1.94
N SER A 14 -2.26 -3.50 2.23
CA SER A 14 -1.36 -3.81 3.34
C SER A 14 -0.01 -3.13 3.12
N ALA A 15 0.43 -2.30 4.08
CA ALA A 15 1.65 -1.51 3.94
C ALA A 15 2.91 -2.37 3.69
N CYS A 16 2.95 -3.59 4.24
CA CYS A 16 4.04 -4.54 4.01
C CYS A 16 4.19 -4.96 2.53
N LEU A 17 3.10 -4.95 1.75
CA LEU A 17 3.11 -5.24 0.30
C LEU A 17 3.71 -4.10 -0.52
N MET A 18 3.75 -2.90 0.06
CA MET A 18 4.32 -1.70 -0.55
C MET A 18 5.76 -1.43 -0.07
N GLY A 19 6.36 -2.39 0.65
CA GLY A 19 7.74 -2.29 1.13
C GLY A 19 7.90 -1.77 2.55
N ALA A 20 6.82 -1.44 3.26
CA ALA A 20 6.93 -1.01 4.66
C ALA A 20 7.36 -2.18 5.56
N GLU A 21 8.36 -1.97 6.39
CA GLU A 21 8.91 -2.95 7.34
C GLU A 21 8.03 -3.08 8.59
N VAL A 22 6.76 -3.39 8.39
CA VAL A 22 5.73 -3.41 9.45
C VAL A 22 5.33 -4.82 9.86
N ARG A 23 6.00 -5.85 9.33
CA ARG A 23 5.69 -7.23 9.70
C ARG A 23 6.21 -7.53 11.11
N PHE A 24 5.60 -8.51 11.75
CA PHE A 24 6.02 -9.03 13.07
C PHE A 24 7.49 -9.49 13.15
N ASN A 25 8.20 -9.64 12.03
CA ASN A 25 9.61 -10.02 11.97
C ASN A 25 10.54 -8.85 11.59
N GLY A 26 10.05 -7.61 11.62
CA GLY A 26 10.82 -6.41 11.28
C GLY A 26 11.09 -6.24 9.79
N GLY A 27 10.50 -7.08 8.94
CA GLY A 27 10.69 -7.04 7.48
C GLY A 27 9.46 -6.56 6.73
N HIS A 28 9.55 -6.63 5.40
CA HIS A 28 8.46 -6.34 4.48
C HIS A 28 8.16 -7.54 3.55
N LYS A 29 7.16 -7.40 2.68
CA LYS A 29 6.83 -8.38 1.64
C LYS A 29 6.45 -7.64 0.37
N GLU A 30 7.37 -6.85 -0.16
CA GLU A 30 7.09 -6.02 -1.34
C GLU A 30 6.57 -6.91 -2.48
N SER A 31 5.42 -6.54 -3.02
CA SER A 31 4.81 -7.21 -4.16
C SER A 31 5.05 -6.38 -5.40
N HIS A 32 5.91 -6.87 -6.31
CA HIS A 32 6.14 -6.23 -7.60
C HIS A 32 4.87 -6.08 -8.44
N LEU A 33 3.89 -6.97 -8.27
CA LEU A 33 2.57 -6.82 -8.91
C LEU A 33 1.88 -5.53 -8.42
N CYS A 34 1.93 -5.29 -7.11
CA CYS A 34 1.32 -4.11 -6.50
C CYS A 34 2.13 -2.85 -6.85
N THR A 35 3.44 -2.86 -6.60
CA THR A 35 4.31 -1.68 -6.74
C THR A 35 4.53 -1.27 -8.20
N GLN A 36 4.59 -2.21 -9.14
CA GLN A 36 4.91 -1.92 -10.54
C GLN A 36 3.71 -1.94 -11.48
N ALA A 37 2.88 -2.98 -11.40
CA ALA A 37 1.77 -3.13 -12.34
C ALA A 37 0.53 -2.36 -11.89
N LEU A 38 0.08 -2.57 -10.64
CA LEU A 38 -1.18 -2.00 -10.15
C LEU A 38 -1.09 -0.52 -9.78
N SER A 39 0.09 -0.01 -9.39
CA SER A 39 0.31 1.44 -9.15
C SER A 39 0.03 2.33 -10.38
N LYS A 40 0.02 1.73 -11.58
CA LYS A 40 -0.37 2.45 -12.82
C LYS A 40 -1.86 2.75 -12.86
N TYR A 41 -2.69 1.99 -12.14
CA TYR A 41 -4.14 2.05 -12.20
C TYR A 41 -4.79 2.58 -10.92
N PHE A 42 -4.14 2.42 -9.77
CA PHE A 42 -4.69 2.79 -8.46
C PHE A 42 -3.74 3.70 -7.69
N ASP A 43 -4.32 4.57 -6.86
CA ASP A 43 -3.58 5.27 -5.82
C ASP A 43 -3.71 4.50 -4.50
N PHE A 44 -2.58 3.97 -4.02
CA PHE A 44 -2.59 3.08 -2.86
C PHE A 44 -2.61 3.84 -1.54
N VAL A 45 -3.55 3.48 -0.67
CA VAL A 45 -3.61 3.91 0.72
C VAL A 45 -3.08 2.76 1.58
N GLN A 46 -1.86 2.93 2.07
CA GLN A 46 -1.16 1.90 2.85
C GLN A 46 -1.68 1.85 4.29
N ALA A 47 -1.96 0.64 4.77
CA ALA A 47 -2.36 0.42 6.16
C ALA A 47 -1.74 -0.87 6.73
N CYS A 48 -1.35 -0.83 8.00
CA CYS A 48 -1.04 -2.03 8.78
C CYS A 48 -1.96 -2.04 9.99
N PRO A 49 -2.96 -2.94 10.04
CA PRO A 49 -3.90 -3.01 11.15
C PRO A 49 -3.20 -3.23 12.50
N GLU A 50 -2.14 -4.04 12.54
CA GLU A 50 -1.39 -4.36 13.77
C GLU A 50 -0.75 -3.10 14.37
N VAL A 51 -0.04 -2.32 13.54
CA VAL A 51 0.57 -1.05 13.96
C VAL A 51 -0.50 -0.01 14.29
N ALA A 52 -1.60 0.04 13.54
CA ALA A 52 -2.69 0.99 13.77
C ALA A 52 -3.39 0.78 15.11
N ILE A 53 -3.43 -0.46 15.63
CA ILE A 53 -3.95 -0.77 16.97
C ILE A 53 -2.86 -0.74 18.06
N GLY A 54 -1.62 -0.37 17.72
CA GLY A 54 -0.53 -0.15 18.69
C GLY A 54 0.38 -1.35 18.97
N LEU A 55 0.36 -2.40 18.14
CA LEU A 55 1.38 -3.45 18.23
C LEU A 55 2.73 -2.90 17.73
N GLY A 56 3.81 -3.28 18.42
CA GLY A 56 5.17 -2.95 18.01
C GLY A 56 5.62 -3.76 16.79
N ILE A 57 6.64 -3.23 16.12
CA ILE A 57 7.44 -3.92 15.11
C ILE A 57 8.79 -4.22 15.78
N PRO A 58 9.31 -5.46 15.75
CA PRO A 58 10.62 -5.74 16.33
C PRO A 58 11.78 -5.09 15.56
#